data_AF-A0A1F8M882-F1
#
_entry.id   AF-A0A1F8M882-F1
#
_cell.length_a   1.000
_cell.length_b   1.000
_cell.length_c   1.000
_cell.angle_alpha   90.00
_cell.angle_beta   90.00
_cell.angle_gamma   90.00
#
_symmetry.space_group_name_H-M   'P 1'
#
loop_
_entity.id
_entity.type
_entity.pdbx_description
1 polymer ?
#
loop_
_entity_poly.entity_id
_entity_poly.type
_entity_poly.pdbx_seq_one_letter_code
_entity_poly.pdbx_strand_id
1 'polypeptide(L)'
;MIHFFGYPILLPPPLDRLDPTFATFLLTALAWIIIGFLVYIILTYVLKAFARRLPGEVEDTLLGLLRRPVIFLIASFGLVNTLETLPLTPSIQAFLGKVLQTNLILVVLYLIWRLIKDVVVYYGMGWARKTESKIDDNLIPILNIFGPLVILVIGVLMVLPMWGLDISSALVGAGVIGLVIGLALQDSLSNLFSGMSLVLEAAYRIGDLLQLPDGSVCEVEEMGLRTTRMYSLDSHCTLYMPNRSLANMTIINITKPTVEQRDSIEFTLPNETNMAAIETNLAQIAASVPGVLVQDLQRKINLIRQHLMAMEALTSEIAQDPALHHALEMEISHYRGSIDKLECELEFNQSLVTFMVSLEQLAYALKEREVKGYSSEEKREIKEVFLTPTHTAYQVLLSAAESWRNVRDPYASPAEHEVVLQIWKRRDEYLVNRWNELREMMIKPEDPTEMRLDDIALSMVEWLKTEYRILPESWKDPKVTFKRFDGDATILQLWFYVDNIRLERDGRLKRVRTDIARRIREELDK
;
A
#
# COMPACT_ATOMS: atom_id res chain seq x y z
N MET A 1 38.35 -18.16 -59.27
CA MET A 1 38.39 -18.21 -57.79
C MET A 1 37.41 -17.17 -57.28
N ILE A 2 36.45 -17.55 -56.45
CA ILE A 2 35.37 -16.69 -55.95
C ILE A 2 35.69 -16.26 -54.51
N HIS A 3 35.48 -15.00 -54.16
CA HIS A 3 35.54 -14.55 -52.77
C HIS A 3 34.13 -14.51 -52.17
N PHE A 4 33.81 -15.46 -51.29
CA PHE A 4 32.53 -15.55 -50.59
C PHE A 4 32.76 -15.23 -49.11
N PHE A 5 32.16 -14.14 -48.59
CA PHE A 5 32.38 -13.65 -47.22
C PHE A 5 33.88 -13.52 -46.84
N GLY A 6 34.73 -13.09 -47.78
CA GLY A 6 36.17 -12.95 -47.57
C GLY A 6 36.99 -14.24 -47.73
N TYR A 7 36.36 -15.39 -47.94
CA TYR A 7 37.06 -16.67 -48.15
C TYR A 7 37.13 -17.05 -49.63
N PRO A 8 38.29 -17.50 -50.14
CA PRO A 8 38.43 -17.98 -51.51
C PRO A 8 37.84 -19.40 -51.64
N ILE A 9 36.83 -19.56 -52.50
CA ILE A 9 36.19 -20.86 -52.81
C ILE A 9 36.42 -21.21 -54.29
N LEU A 10 36.76 -22.48 -54.53
CA LEU A 10 36.86 -23.08 -55.87
C LEU A 10 35.47 -23.54 -56.33
N LEU A 11 35.04 -23.07 -57.51
CA LEU A 11 33.75 -23.43 -58.10
C LEU A 11 33.73 -24.92 -58.50
N PRO A 12 32.61 -25.62 -58.31
CA PRO A 12 32.44 -26.96 -58.87
C PRO A 12 32.37 -26.91 -60.41
N PRO A 13 32.78 -28.00 -61.11
CA PRO A 13 32.98 -28.04 -62.57
C PRO A 13 31.86 -27.47 -63.48
N PRO A 14 30.54 -27.62 -63.17
CA PRO A 14 29.50 -27.08 -64.04
C PRO A 14 29.35 -25.54 -64.01
N LEU A 15 29.96 -24.85 -63.04
CA LEU A 15 29.82 -23.39 -62.84
C LEU A 15 31.05 -22.58 -63.27
N ASP A 16 32.08 -23.24 -63.81
CA ASP A 16 33.36 -22.62 -64.22
C ASP A 16 33.24 -21.74 -65.48
N ARG A 17 32.06 -21.70 -66.10
CA ARG A 17 31.75 -20.89 -67.31
C ARG A 17 31.21 -19.49 -66.99
N LEU A 18 30.94 -19.16 -65.73
CA LEU A 18 30.41 -17.86 -65.31
C LEU A 18 31.55 -16.90 -64.96
N ASP A 19 31.40 -15.62 -65.27
CA ASP A 19 32.32 -14.60 -64.79
C ASP A 19 32.43 -14.67 -63.25
N PRO A 20 33.65 -14.70 -62.68
CA PRO A 20 33.85 -14.96 -61.26
C PRO A 20 33.19 -13.90 -60.36
N THR A 21 33.08 -12.66 -60.84
CA THR A 21 32.37 -11.54 -60.18
C THR A 21 30.85 -11.70 -60.20
N PHE A 22 30.30 -12.18 -61.31
CA PHE A 22 28.88 -12.47 -61.43
C PHE A 22 28.49 -13.67 -60.57
N ALA A 23 29.35 -14.69 -60.50
CA ALA A 23 29.16 -15.84 -59.64
C ALA A 23 29.25 -15.49 -58.13
N THR A 24 30.18 -14.62 -57.70
CA THR A 24 30.20 -14.07 -56.32
C THR A 24 28.91 -13.33 -55.97
N PHE A 25 28.39 -12.53 -56.91
CA PHE A 25 27.16 -11.76 -56.71
C PHE A 25 25.94 -12.67 -56.52
N LEU A 26 25.76 -13.66 -57.40
CA LEU A 26 24.64 -14.60 -57.30
C LEU A 26 24.68 -15.43 -56.02
N LEU A 27 25.86 -15.92 -55.62
CA LEU A 27 26.01 -16.73 -54.41
C LEU A 27 25.75 -15.92 -53.14
N THR A 28 26.24 -14.68 -53.06
CA THR A 28 26.00 -13.81 -51.89
C THR A 28 24.53 -13.38 -51.81
N ALA A 29 23.89 -13.06 -52.93
CA ALA A 29 22.46 -12.77 -52.99
C ALA A 29 21.63 -13.95 -52.48
N LEU A 30 21.92 -15.16 -52.97
CA LEU A 30 21.23 -16.39 -52.57
C LEU A 30 21.46 -16.70 -51.07
N ALA A 31 22.66 -16.48 -50.57
CA ALA A 31 22.97 -16.63 -49.14
C ALA A 31 22.15 -15.68 -48.26
N TRP A 32 22.04 -14.39 -48.63
CA TRP A 32 21.24 -13.42 -47.88
C TRP A 32 19.74 -13.69 -47.94
N ILE A 33 19.22 -14.23 -49.05
CA ILE A 33 17.83 -14.68 -49.16
C ILE A 33 17.58 -15.85 -48.19
N ILE A 34 18.49 -16.83 -48.13
CA ILE A 34 18.40 -17.97 -47.19
C ILE A 34 18.49 -17.49 -45.74
N ILE A 35 19.43 -16.60 -45.42
CA ILE A 35 19.58 -16.01 -44.08
C ILE A 35 18.31 -15.26 -43.70
N GLY A 36 17.76 -14.42 -44.58
CA GLY A 36 16.52 -13.69 -44.33
C GLY A 36 15.33 -14.62 -44.07
N PHE A 37 15.21 -15.70 -44.85
CA PHE A 37 14.16 -16.72 -44.66
C PHE A 37 14.33 -17.49 -43.35
N LEU A 38 15.56 -17.88 -43.01
CA LEU A 38 15.87 -18.61 -41.78
C LEU A 38 15.64 -17.73 -40.55
N VAL A 39 16.05 -16.46 -40.58
CA VAL A 39 15.77 -15.50 -39.51
C VAL A 39 14.27 -15.24 -39.39
N TYR A 40 13.53 -15.14 -40.50
CA TYR A 40 12.07 -15.02 -40.46
C TYR A 40 11.43 -16.19 -39.72
N ILE A 41 11.86 -17.43 -39.99
CA ILE A 41 11.38 -18.63 -39.31
C ILE A 41 11.74 -18.56 -37.82
N ILE A 42 13.03 -18.39 -37.51
CA ILE A 42 13.51 -18.36 -36.12
C ILE A 42 12.79 -17.28 -35.32
N LEU A 43 12.72 -16.05 -35.84
CA LEU A 43 12.08 -14.93 -35.17
C LEU A 43 10.60 -15.21 -34.92
N THR A 44 9.90 -15.84 -35.87
CA THR A 44 8.50 -16.24 -35.68
C THR A 44 8.35 -17.31 -34.59
N TYR A 45 9.21 -18.33 -34.57
CA TYR A 45 9.15 -19.38 -33.55
C TYR A 45 9.56 -18.89 -32.15
N VAL A 46 10.65 -18.13 -32.05
CA VAL A 46 11.19 -17.60 -30.78
C VAL A 46 10.25 -16.55 -30.18
N LEU A 47 9.80 -15.58 -30.98
CA LEU A 47 8.85 -14.58 -30.49
C LEU A 47 7.55 -15.24 -30.06
N LYS A 48 7.05 -16.24 -30.80
CA LYS A 48 5.85 -16.99 -30.39
C LYS A 48 6.08 -17.79 -29.11
N ALA A 49 7.24 -18.41 -28.92
CA ALA A 49 7.57 -19.14 -27.71
C ALA A 49 7.66 -18.22 -26.47
N PHE A 50 8.23 -17.02 -26.62
CA PHE A 50 8.29 -16.03 -25.55
C PHE A 50 6.93 -15.38 -25.27
N ALA A 51 6.17 -15.08 -26.34
CA ALA A 51 4.88 -14.42 -26.26
C ALA A 51 3.77 -15.30 -25.65
N ARG A 52 3.90 -16.64 -25.69
CA ARG A 52 2.99 -17.56 -24.97
C ARG A 52 2.95 -17.34 -23.45
N ARG A 53 3.91 -16.61 -22.88
CA ARG A 53 3.94 -16.22 -21.45
C ARG A 53 3.21 -14.90 -21.18
N LEU A 54 2.83 -14.18 -22.23
CA LEU A 54 2.15 -12.89 -22.16
C LEU A 54 0.66 -13.08 -22.51
N PRO A 55 -0.22 -12.17 -22.05
CA PRO A 55 -1.62 -12.14 -22.48
C PRO A 55 -1.75 -12.13 -24.02
N GLY A 56 -2.72 -12.86 -24.57
CA GLY A 56 -2.84 -13.11 -26.02
C GLY A 56 -2.92 -11.86 -26.91
N GLU A 57 -3.40 -10.72 -26.40
CA GLU A 57 -3.42 -9.45 -27.16
C GLU A 57 -2.02 -8.83 -27.34
N VAL A 58 -1.08 -9.11 -26.42
CA VAL A 58 0.31 -8.64 -26.52
C VAL A 58 1.07 -9.46 -27.56
N GLU A 59 0.71 -10.74 -27.73
CA GLU A 59 1.37 -11.68 -28.64
C GLU A 59 1.31 -11.19 -30.09
N ASP A 60 0.12 -10.87 -30.60
CA ASP A 60 -0.07 -10.42 -31.97
C ASP A 60 0.64 -9.07 -32.24
N THR A 61 0.62 -8.19 -31.24
CA THR A 61 1.26 -6.88 -31.31
C THR A 61 2.79 -6.99 -31.36
N LEU A 62 3.40 -7.75 -30.43
CA LEU A 62 4.85 -7.98 -30.37
C LEU A 62 5.39 -8.70 -31.61
N LEU A 63 4.67 -9.72 -32.10
CA LEU A 63 5.04 -10.44 -33.32
C LEU A 63 5.06 -9.52 -34.53
N GLY A 64 4.10 -8.59 -34.63
CA GLY A 64 4.05 -7.60 -35.68
C GLY A 64 5.11 -6.50 -35.56
N LEU A 65 5.54 -6.16 -34.34
CA LEU A 65 6.48 -5.07 -34.03
C LEU A 65 7.90 -5.37 -34.50
N LEU A 66 8.48 -6.51 -34.10
CA LEU A 66 9.89 -6.84 -34.38
C LEU A 66 10.11 -7.47 -35.75
N ARG A 67 9.13 -8.22 -36.27
CA ARG A 67 9.33 -9.05 -37.46
C ARG A 67 9.60 -8.25 -38.72
N ARG A 68 8.70 -7.34 -39.10
CA ARG A 68 8.83 -6.57 -40.35
C ARG A 68 10.11 -5.72 -40.40
N PRO A 69 10.48 -4.99 -39.33
CA PRO A 69 11.68 -4.15 -39.36
C PRO A 69 12.98 -4.94 -39.37
N VAL A 70 13.06 -6.06 -38.64
CA VAL A 70 14.26 -6.93 -38.63
C VAL A 70 14.49 -7.56 -40.01
N ILE A 71 13.45 -8.06 -40.67
CA ILE A 71 13.56 -8.60 -42.03
C ILE A 71 13.99 -7.52 -43.01
N PHE A 72 13.40 -6.32 -42.90
CA PHE A 72 13.75 -5.20 -43.76
C PHE A 72 15.21 -4.77 -43.57
N LEU A 73 15.73 -4.76 -42.34
CA LEU A 73 17.14 -4.50 -42.07
C LEU A 73 18.05 -5.56 -42.71
N ILE A 74 17.74 -6.85 -42.52
CA ILE A 74 18.50 -7.95 -43.11
C ILE A 74 18.48 -7.89 -44.64
N ALA A 75 17.33 -7.58 -45.23
CA ALA A 75 17.20 -7.42 -46.67
C ALA A 75 18.01 -6.21 -47.18
N SER A 76 17.96 -5.08 -46.47
CA SER A 76 18.73 -3.88 -46.84
C SER A 76 20.25 -4.08 -46.70
N PHE A 77 20.69 -4.75 -45.63
CA PHE A 77 22.08 -5.12 -45.40
C PHE A 77 22.57 -6.10 -46.45
N GLY A 78 21.79 -7.15 -46.71
CA GLY A 78 22.11 -8.16 -47.72
C GLY A 78 22.19 -7.56 -49.12
N LEU A 79 21.27 -6.66 -49.48
CA LEU A 79 21.32 -5.95 -50.75
C LEU A 79 22.60 -5.12 -50.91
N VAL A 80 22.96 -4.34 -49.89
CA VAL A 80 24.19 -3.53 -49.92
C VAL A 80 25.43 -4.43 -50.01
N ASN A 81 25.50 -5.48 -49.20
CA ASN A 81 26.62 -6.42 -49.19
C ASN A 81 26.76 -7.17 -50.53
N THR A 82 25.64 -7.53 -51.17
CA THR A 82 25.63 -8.11 -52.51
C THR A 82 26.05 -7.09 -53.58
N LEU A 83 25.67 -5.82 -53.47
CA LEU A 83 26.12 -4.78 -54.41
C LEU A 83 27.61 -4.49 -54.27
N GLU A 84 28.16 -4.56 -53.06
CA GLU A 84 29.60 -4.36 -52.78
C GLU A 84 30.50 -5.44 -53.42
N THR A 85 29.97 -6.60 -53.84
CA THR A 85 30.76 -7.59 -54.57
C THR A 85 31.07 -7.18 -56.01
N LEU A 86 30.35 -6.18 -56.54
CA LEU A 86 30.66 -5.58 -57.84
C LEU A 86 31.83 -4.60 -57.69
N PRO A 87 32.65 -4.39 -58.74
CA PRO A 87 33.76 -3.43 -58.72
C PRO A 87 33.23 -1.98 -58.77
N LEU A 88 32.67 -1.53 -57.65
CA LEU A 88 32.09 -0.19 -57.49
C LEU A 88 33.17 0.84 -57.19
N THR A 89 32.97 2.08 -57.66
CA THR A 89 33.80 3.22 -57.27
C THR A 89 33.70 3.47 -55.76
N PRO A 90 34.78 3.88 -55.05
CA PRO A 90 34.74 4.17 -53.62
C PRO A 90 33.64 5.14 -53.18
N SER A 91 33.28 6.10 -54.03
CA SER A 91 32.17 7.03 -53.79
C SER A 91 30.81 6.33 -53.69
N ILE A 92 30.58 5.29 -54.50
CA ILE A 92 29.34 4.50 -54.49
C ILE A 92 29.29 3.61 -53.24
N GLN A 93 30.41 3.00 -52.86
CA GLN A 93 30.50 2.22 -51.62
C GLN A 93 30.21 3.07 -50.38
N ALA A 94 30.81 4.26 -50.30
CA ALA A 94 30.55 5.22 -49.22
C ALA A 94 29.07 5.68 -49.19
N PHE A 95 28.46 5.89 -50.37
CA PHE A 95 27.04 6.23 -50.47
C PHE A 95 26.13 5.08 -49.98
N LEU A 96 26.40 3.83 -50.39
CA LEU A 96 25.65 2.65 -49.94
C LEU A 96 25.75 2.46 -48.41
N GLY A 97 26.93 2.67 -47.83
CA GLY A 97 27.11 2.66 -46.38
C GLY A 97 26.28 3.72 -45.65
N LYS A 98 26.23 4.96 -46.17
CA LYS A 98 25.39 6.03 -45.62
C LYS A 98 23.90 5.72 -45.72
N VAL A 99 23.45 5.13 -46.83
CA VAL A 99 22.06 4.68 -47.03
C VAL A 99 21.70 3.60 -46.01
N LEU A 100 22.56 2.61 -45.80
CA LEU A 100 22.34 1.54 -44.83
C LEU A 100 22.24 2.07 -43.39
N GLN A 101 23.16 2.94 -42.98
CA GLN A 101 23.12 3.55 -41.65
C GLN A 101 21.88 4.45 -41.47
N THR A 102 21.49 5.20 -42.51
CA THR A 102 20.24 6.01 -42.49
C THR A 102 19.02 5.10 -42.32
N ASN A 103 18.99 3.97 -43.05
CA ASN A 103 17.93 2.99 -42.95
C ASN A 103 17.82 2.38 -41.54
N LEU A 104 18.96 2.08 -40.92
CA LEU A 104 19.02 1.59 -39.55
C LEU A 104 18.40 2.59 -38.56
N ILE A 105 18.76 3.87 -38.67
CA ILE A 105 18.20 4.93 -37.82
C ILE A 105 16.68 5.03 -38.01
N LEU A 106 16.20 5.06 -39.26
CA LEU A 106 14.76 5.14 -39.54
C LEU A 106 13.98 3.93 -38.99
N VAL A 107 14.56 2.73 -39.09
CA VAL A 107 13.97 1.51 -38.51
C VAL A 107 13.91 1.60 -36.98
N VAL A 108 14.98 2.05 -36.33
CA VAL A 108 15.01 2.23 -34.87
C VAL A 108 13.95 3.25 -34.44
N LEU A 109 13.85 4.39 -35.12
CA LEU A 109 12.84 5.41 -34.81
C LEU A 109 11.42 4.91 -35.05
N TYR A 110 11.19 4.16 -36.12
CA TYR A 110 9.92 3.49 -36.37
C TYR A 110 9.56 2.50 -35.26
N LEU A 111 10.53 1.71 -34.79
CA LEU A 111 10.33 0.78 -33.67
C LEU A 111 9.98 1.53 -32.38
N ILE A 112 10.69 2.62 -32.07
CA ILE A 112 10.40 3.46 -30.89
C ILE A 112 8.98 4.05 -30.98
N TRP A 113 8.64 4.64 -32.13
CA TRP A 113 7.30 5.20 -32.38
C TRP A 113 6.22 4.15 -32.20
N ARG A 114 6.43 2.96 -32.79
CA ARG A 114 5.46 1.90 -32.75
C ARG A 114 5.36 1.26 -31.37
N LEU A 115 6.45 1.18 -30.60
CA LEU A 115 6.39 0.80 -29.18
C LEU A 115 5.58 1.80 -28.37
N ILE A 116 5.80 3.10 -28.56
CA ILE A 116 5.02 4.14 -27.86
C ILE A 116 3.53 4.03 -28.21
N LYS A 117 3.18 3.92 -29.49
CA LYS A 117 1.78 3.82 -29.94
C LYS A 117 1.14 2.48 -29.56
N ASP A 118 1.76 1.36 -29.89
CA ASP A 118 1.13 0.06 -29.75
C ASP A 118 1.22 -0.48 -28.31
N VAL A 119 2.18 -0.01 -27.49
CA VAL A 119 2.29 -0.41 -26.07
C VAL A 119 1.65 0.61 -25.15
N VAL A 120 2.07 1.89 -25.21
CA VAL A 120 1.61 2.88 -24.21
C VAL A 120 0.15 3.27 -24.44
N VAL A 121 -0.27 3.44 -25.70
CA VAL A 121 -1.60 3.95 -26.02
C VAL A 121 -2.64 2.83 -26.02
N TYR A 122 -2.29 1.63 -26.51
CA TYR A 122 -3.19 0.46 -26.47
C TYR A 122 -3.39 -0.09 -25.04
N TYR A 123 -2.30 -0.31 -24.27
CA TYR A 123 -2.45 -0.76 -22.87
C TYR A 123 -2.92 0.35 -21.94
N GLY A 124 -2.53 1.60 -22.21
CA GLY A 124 -3.00 2.77 -21.46
C GLY A 124 -4.53 2.88 -21.49
N MET A 125 -5.14 2.79 -22.67
CA MET A 125 -6.60 2.81 -22.82
C MET A 125 -7.28 1.56 -22.22
N GLY A 126 -6.67 0.38 -22.34
CA GLY A 126 -7.22 -0.87 -21.80
C GLY A 126 -7.22 -0.95 -20.26
N TRP A 127 -6.22 -0.36 -19.62
CA TRP A 127 -6.10 -0.29 -18.16
C TRP A 127 -6.92 0.86 -17.57
N ALA A 128 -6.97 2.01 -18.26
CA ALA A 128 -7.72 3.17 -17.83
C ALA A 128 -9.24 2.96 -17.87
N ARG A 129 -9.80 2.16 -18.80
CA ARG A 129 -11.25 1.82 -18.78
C ARG A 129 -11.71 1.01 -17.57
N LYS A 130 -10.79 0.41 -16.81
CA LYS A 130 -11.08 -0.40 -15.61
C LYS A 130 -10.87 0.37 -14.29
N THR A 131 -10.42 1.62 -14.36
CA THR A 131 -10.20 2.49 -13.20
C THR A 131 -10.85 3.85 -13.45
N GLU A 132 -11.34 4.55 -12.43
CA GLU A 132 -11.78 5.97 -12.58
C GLU A 132 -10.57 6.93 -12.77
N SER A 133 -9.53 6.46 -13.45
CA SER A 133 -8.25 7.14 -13.55
C SER A 133 -8.27 8.15 -14.69
N LYS A 134 -8.17 9.45 -14.34
CA LYS A 134 -8.03 10.60 -15.24
C LYS A 134 -6.74 10.61 -16.08
N ILE A 135 -5.94 9.54 -16.04
CA ILE A 135 -4.73 9.37 -16.86
C ILE A 135 -5.12 9.25 -18.35
N ASP A 136 -6.28 8.66 -18.67
CA ASP A 136 -6.76 8.45 -20.05
C ASP A 136 -6.96 9.78 -20.80
N ASP A 137 -7.61 10.75 -20.16
CA ASP A 137 -8.15 11.93 -20.85
C ASP A 137 -7.09 12.95 -21.26
N ASN A 138 -5.94 12.97 -20.58
CA ASN A 138 -4.96 14.05 -20.74
C ASN A 138 -3.57 13.58 -21.18
N LEU A 139 -3.04 12.46 -20.66
CA LEU A 139 -1.66 12.03 -20.98
C LEU A 139 -1.57 11.33 -22.36
N ILE A 140 -2.54 10.49 -22.69
CA ILE A 140 -2.55 9.72 -23.95
C ILE A 140 -2.64 10.64 -25.19
N PRO A 141 -3.52 11.66 -25.23
CA PRO A 141 -3.56 12.60 -26.35
C PRO A 141 -2.26 13.40 -26.51
N ILE A 142 -1.64 13.83 -25.41
CA ILE A 142 -0.37 14.56 -25.44
C ILE A 142 0.73 13.69 -26.06
N LEU A 143 0.87 12.44 -25.61
CA LEU A 143 1.89 11.53 -26.13
C LEU A 143 1.67 11.20 -27.61
N ASN A 144 0.41 11.05 -28.04
CA ASN A 144 0.06 10.81 -29.44
C ASN A 144 0.38 11.98 -30.36
N ILE A 145 0.26 13.22 -29.88
CA ILE A 145 0.51 14.43 -30.68
C ILE A 145 2.00 14.80 -30.65
N PHE A 146 2.62 14.84 -29.47
CA PHE A 146 4.00 15.31 -29.30
C PHE A 146 5.04 14.22 -29.51
N GLY A 147 4.73 12.96 -29.19
CA GLY A 147 5.64 11.81 -29.38
C GLY A 147 6.20 11.69 -30.81
N PRO A 148 5.37 11.66 -31.87
CA PRO A 148 5.90 11.52 -33.23
C PRO A 148 6.69 12.77 -33.68
N LEU A 149 6.32 13.96 -33.21
CA LEU A 149 7.07 15.19 -33.49
C LEU A 149 8.48 15.13 -32.91
N VAL A 150 8.63 14.71 -31.65
CA VAL A 150 9.94 14.57 -31.00
C VAL A 150 10.80 13.51 -31.71
N ILE A 151 10.22 12.36 -32.05
CA ILE A 151 10.92 11.28 -32.78
C ILE A 151 11.38 11.76 -34.15
N LEU A 152 10.54 12.52 -34.86
CA LEU A 152 10.87 13.10 -36.16
C LEU A 152 12.06 14.07 -36.05
N VAL A 153 12.02 14.99 -35.09
CA VAL A 153 13.10 15.96 -34.87
C VAL A 153 14.42 15.24 -34.55
N ILE A 154 14.39 14.26 -33.63
CA ILE A 154 15.57 13.45 -33.30
C ILE A 154 16.08 12.73 -34.56
N GLY A 155 15.19 12.13 -35.35
CA GLY A 155 15.58 11.42 -36.56
C GLY A 155 16.22 12.30 -37.62
N VAL A 156 15.66 13.48 -37.86
CA VAL A 156 16.26 14.48 -38.75
C VAL A 156 17.65 14.87 -38.26
N LEU A 157 17.80 15.18 -36.96
CA LEU A 157 19.09 15.54 -36.38
C LEU A 157 20.12 14.39 -36.43
N MET A 158 19.71 13.13 -36.35
CA MET A 158 20.62 11.98 -36.49
C MET A 158 21.04 11.72 -37.95
N VAL A 159 20.15 11.94 -38.92
CA VAL A 159 20.41 11.63 -40.33
C VAL A 159 21.20 12.73 -41.05
N LEU A 160 20.88 14.01 -40.83
CA LEU A 160 21.50 15.13 -41.56
C LEU A 160 23.06 15.14 -41.54
N PRO A 161 23.75 14.87 -40.42
CA PRO A 161 25.22 14.87 -40.37
C PRO A 161 25.85 13.82 -41.29
N MET A 162 25.18 12.69 -41.47
CA MET A 162 25.68 11.58 -42.31
C MET A 162 25.74 11.98 -43.79
N TRP A 163 24.88 12.91 -44.18
CA TRP A 163 24.81 13.48 -45.52
C TRP A 163 25.70 14.71 -45.70
N GLY A 164 26.53 15.05 -44.70
CA GLY A 164 27.49 16.15 -44.77
C GLY A 164 26.91 17.52 -44.47
N LEU A 165 25.71 17.58 -43.87
CA LEU A 165 25.08 18.82 -43.43
C LEU A 165 25.52 19.13 -42.00
N ASP A 166 25.99 20.36 -41.79
CA ASP A 166 26.33 20.83 -40.44
C ASP A 166 25.04 21.14 -39.66
N ILE A 167 24.85 20.42 -38.56
CA ILE A 167 23.70 20.59 -37.66
C ILE A 167 24.06 21.36 -36.40
N SER A 168 25.27 21.90 -36.26
CA SER A 168 25.74 22.53 -35.03
C SER A 168 24.79 23.63 -34.56
N SER A 169 24.32 24.46 -35.49
CA SER A 169 23.32 25.51 -35.21
C SER A 169 21.95 24.95 -34.82
N ALA A 170 21.48 23.90 -35.51
CA ALA A 170 20.21 23.24 -35.21
C ALA A 170 20.25 22.54 -33.83
N LEU A 171 21.38 21.92 -33.48
CA LEU A 171 21.58 21.25 -32.20
C LEU A 171 21.63 22.27 -31.04
N VAL A 172 22.32 23.39 -31.23
CA VAL A 172 22.32 24.51 -30.26
C VAL A 172 20.90 25.05 -30.07
N GLY A 173 20.17 25.30 -31.16
CA GLY A 173 18.78 25.76 -31.10
C GLY A 173 17.85 24.76 -30.39
N ALA A 174 17.96 23.47 -30.72
CA ALA A 174 17.20 22.40 -30.08
C ALA A 174 17.53 22.29 -28.58
N GLY A 175 18.80 22.46 -28.20
CA GLY A 175 19.22 22.48 -26.80
C GLY A 175 18.60 23.62 -26.00
N VAL A 176 18.57 24.84 -26.55
CA VAL A 176 17.93 26.00 -25.90
C VAL A 176 16.42 25.81 -25.78
N ILE A 177 15.75 25.36 -26.84
CA ILE A 177 14.30 25.07 -26.81
C ILE A 177 14.00 23.97 -25.77
N GLY A 178 14.80 22.89 -25.76
CA GLY A 178 14.68 21.80 -24.80
C GLY A 178 14.85 22.25 -23.36
N LEU A 179 15.79 23.16 -23.09
CA LEU A 179 15.98 23.75 -21.76
C LEU A 179 14.74 24.56 -21.33
N VAL A 180 14.21 25.42 -22.20
CA VAL A 180 13.01 26.23 -21.91
C VAL A 180 11.80 25.34 -21.62
N ILE A 181 11.58 24.30 -22.43
CA ILE A 181 10.49 23.33 -22.21
C ILE A 181 10.71 22.56 -20.90
N GLY A 182 11.95 22.14 -20.63
CA GLY A 182 12.30 21.43 -19.40
C GLY A 182 12.03 22.26 -18.15
N LEU A 183 12.38 23.56 -18.17
CA LEU A 183 12.05 24.50 -17.10
C LEU A 183 10.55 24.69 -16.95
N ALA A 184 9.81 24.81 -18.05
CA ALA A 184 8.35 24.94 -18.03
C ALA A 184 7.64 23.68 -17.46
N LEU A 185 8.22 22.49 -17.66
CA LEU A 185 7.67 21.22 -17.17
C LEU A 185 8.22 20.78 -15.81
N GLN A 186 9.17 21.54 -15.24
CA GLN A 186 9.86 21.18 -14.00
C GLN A 186 8.87 20.86 -12.87
N ASP A 187 7.85 21.68 -12.68
CA ASP A 187 6.86 21.50 -11.61
C ASP A 187 5.98 20.27 -11.84
N SER A 188 5.59 20.01 -13.09
CA SER A 188 4.77 18.84 -13.46
C SER A 188 5.53 17.54 -13.20
N LEU A 189 6.80 17.48 -13.63
CA LEU A 189 7.68 16.34 -13.38
C LEU A 189 7.96 16.15 -11.88
N SER A 190 8.22 17.25 -11.16
CA SER A 190 8.46 17.19 -9.72
C SER A 190 7.25 16.62 -8.98
N ASN A 191 6.02 17.04 -9.30
CA ASN A 191 4.83 16.47 -8.66
C ASN A 191 4.64 14.98 -8.99
N LEU A 192 4.95 14.55 -10.21
CA LEU A 192 4.87 13.15 -10.61
C LEU A 192 5.85 12.28 -9.82
N PHE A 193 7.13 12.70 -9.75
CA PHE A 193 8.14 11.97 -8.98
C PHE A 193 7.86 11.98 -7.48
N SER A 194 7.39 13.10 -6.92
CA SER A 194 6.97 13.17 -5.52
C SER A 194 5.79 12.24 -5.25
N GLY A 195 4.80 12.17 -6.15
CA GLY A 195 3.69 11.23 -6.01
C GLY A 195 4.14 9.78 -5.97
N MET A 196 5.06 9.41 -6.87
CA MET A 196 5.63 8.06 -6.91
C MET A 196 6.43 7.73 -5.64
N SER A 197 7.26 8.65 -5.15
CA SER A 197 8.02 8.47 -3.90
C SER A 197 7.10 8.30 -2.69
N LEU A 198 6.06 9.12 -2.55
CA LEU A 198 5.08 9.02 -1.46
C LEU A 198 4.39 7.64 -1.44
N VAL A 199 4.04 7.10 -2.60
CA VAL A 199 3.44 5.76 -2.73
C VAL A 199 4.46 4.65 -2.39
N LEU A 200 5.70 4.76 -2.88
CA LEU A 200 6.76 3.77 -2.65
C LEU A 200 7.17 3.69 -1.17
N GLU A 201 7.29 4.84 -0.51
CA GLU A 201 7.65 4.92 0.90
C GLU A 201 6.48 4.57 1.83
N ALA A 202 5.24 4.60 1.30
CA ALA A 202 4.01 4.31 2.04
C ALA A 202 3.89 5.09 3.36
N ALA A 203 4.37 6.35 3.37
CA ALA A 203 4.32 7.25 4.53
C ALA A 203 2.90 7.33 5.10
N TYR A 204 1.90 7.39 4.22
CA TYR A 204 0.47 7.31 4.53
C TYR A 204 -0.28 6.49 3.48
N ARG A 205 -1.49 6.08 3.82
CA ARG A 205 -2.42 5.33 2.95
C ARG A 205 -3.76 6.06 2.84
N ILE A 206 -4.57 5.64 1.86
CA ILE A 206 -5.97 6.07 1.77
C ILE A 206 -6.69 5.69 3.08
N GLY A 207 -7.40 6.64 3.67
CA GLY A 207 -8.06 6.55 4.97
C GLY A 207 -7.17 6.89 6.17
N ASP A 208 -5.89 7.20 6.00
CA ASP A 208 -5.07 7.71 7.10
C ASP A 208 -5.42 9.17 7.41
N LEU A 209 -5.38 9.53 8.68
CA LEU A 209 -5.50 10.91 9.14
C LEU A 209 -4.12 11.54 9.25
N LEU A 210 -3.95 12.68 8.60
CA LEU A 210 -2.73 13.46 8.57
C LEU A 210 -2.96 14.80 9.25
N GLN A 211 -2.09 15.14 10.20
CA GLN A 211 -1.98 16.48 10.72
C GLN A 211 -0.92 17.25 9.91
N LEU A 212 -1.36 18.37 9.35
CA LEU A 212 -0.54 19.28 8.57
C LEU A 212 0.21 20.28 9.49
N PRO A 213 1.26 20.96 8.99
CA PRO A 213 2.05 21.91 9.79
C PRO A 213 1.26 23.09 10.37
N ASP A 214 0.13 23.45 9.77
CA ASP A 214 -0.79 24.48 10.26
C ASP A 214 -1.70 23.97 11.39
N GLY A 215 -1.57 22.70 11.77
CA GLY A 215 -2.35 22.03 12.81
C GLY A 215 -3.64 21.38 12.29
N SER A 216 -4.02 21.61 11.03
CA SER A 216 -5.24 21.05 10.47
C SER A 216 -5.17 19.54 10.31
N VAL A 217 -6.27 18.84 10.60
CA VAL A 217 -6.37 17.38 10.46
C VAL A 217 -7.18 17.04 9.21
N CYS A 218 -6.60 16.20 8.36
CA CYS A 218 -7.18 15.79 7.08
C CYS A 218 -7.15 14.27 6.89
N GLU A 219 -8.23 13.70 6.38
CA GLU A 219 -8.30 12.30 5.96
C GLU A 219 -7.86 12.15 4.50
N VAL A 220 -7.02 11.17 4.17
CA VAL A 220 -6.60 10.91 2.78
C VAL A 220 -7.70 10.18 2.02
N GLU A 221 -8.38 10.87 1.08
CA GLU A 221 -9.42 10.27 0.24
C GLU A 221 -8.84 9.53 -0.97
N GLU A 222 -7.87 10.14 -1.66
CA GLU A 222 -7.32 9.62 -2.91
C GLU A 222 -5.87 10.07 -3.12
N MET A 223 -5.01 9.14 -3.56
CA MET A 223 -3.63 9.45 -3.94
C MET A 223 -3.51 9.45 -5.48
N GLY A 224 -3.53 10.65 -6.07
CA GLY A 224 -3.35 10.83 -7.51
C GLY A 224 -1.88 11.00 -7.91
N LEU A 225 -1.63 10.95 -9.23
CA LEU A 225 -0.27 11.02 -9.78
C LEU A 225 0.43 12.37 -9.50
N ARG A 226 -0.32 13.47 -9.57
CA ARG A 226 0.19 14.86 -9.37
C ARG A 226 -0.26 15.47 -8.04
N THR A 227 -1.43 15.07 -7.55
CA THR A 227 -2.12 15.66 -6.41
C THR A 227 -2.72 14.58 -5.53
N THR A 228 -2.63 14.77 -4.22
CA THR A 228 -3.36 13.96 -3.23
C THR A 228 -4.60 14.75 -2.82
N ARG A 229 -5.75 14.06 -2.82
CA ARG A 229 -7.03 14.60 -2.38
C ARG A 229 -7.24 14.19 -0.93
N MET A 230 -7.51 15.16 -0.08
CA MET A 230 -7.73 14.95 1.35
C MET A 230 -9.00 15.66 1.80
N TYR A 231 -9.66 15.16 2.82
CA TYR A 231 -10.83 15.77 3.42
C TYR A 231 -10.45 16.44 4.74
N SER A 232 -10.61 17.75 4.85
CA SER A 232 -10.32 18.49 6.09
C SER A 232 -11.48 18.36 7.07
N LEU A 233 -11.20 17.83 8.26
CA LEU A 233 -12.18 17.66 9.32
C LEU A 233 -12.57 18.99 9.96
N ASP A 234 -11.61 19.90 10.07
CA ASP A 234 -11.81 21.21 10.70
C ASP A 234 -12.67 22.14 9.83
N SER A 235 -12.43 22.15 8.52
CA SER A 235 -13.09 23.05 7.57
C SER A 235 -14.22 22.40 6.77
N HIS A 236 -14.42 21.08 6.92
CA HIS A 236 -15.45 20.31 6.22
C HIS A 236 -15.37 20.44 4.68
N CYS A 237 -14.14 20.50 4.15
CA CYS A 237 -13.85 20.75 2.73
C CYS A 237 -12.84 19.74 2.18
N THR A 238 -12.96 19.39 0.89
CA THR A 238 -11.92 18.64 0.18
C THR A 238 -10.75 19.56 -0.21
N LEU A 239 -9.56 19.18 0.21
CA LEU A 239 -8.28 19.79 -0.13
C LEU A 239 -7.61 19.02 -1.28
N TYR A 240 -7.12 19.75 -2.28
CA TYR A 240 -6.30 19.21 -3.37
C TYR A 240 -4.86 19.67 -3.20
N MET A 241 -3.99 18.79 -2.73
CA MET A 241 -2.62 19.16 -2.42
C MET A 241 -1.65 18.62 -3.48
N PRO A 242 -0.78 19.46 -4.06
CA PRO A 242 0.29 19.00 -4.94
C PRO A 242 1.21 18.02 -4.20
N ASN A 243 1.56 16.91 -4.84
CA ASN A 243 2.40 15.89 -4.22
C ASN A 243 3.79 16.44 -3.86
N ARG A 244 4.31 17.40 -4.64
CA ARG A 244 5.55 18.11 -4.32
C ARG A 244 5.45 18.85 -2.98
N SER A 245 4.31 19.47 -2.69
CA SER A 245 4.10 20.19 -1.42
C SER A 245 4.08 19.22 -0.24
N LEU A 246 3.36 18.09 -0.39
CA LEU A 246 3.32 17.02 0.61
C LEU A 246 4.69 16.42 0.89
N ALA A 247 5.46 16.09 -0.15
CA ALA A 247 6.78 15.52 0.00
C ALA A 247 7.81 16.46 0.65
N ASN A 248 7.57 17.79 0.60
CA ASN A 248 8.50 18.79 1.15
C ASN A 248 8.13 19.29 2.54
N MET A 249 7.03 18.84 3.13
CA MET A 249 6.63 19.24 4.47
C MET A 249 6.65 18.09 5.46
N THR A 250 6.76 18.41 6.75
CA THR A 250 6.59 17.41 7.80
C THR A 250 5.12 17.02 7.90
N ILE A 251 4.83 15.73 7.69
CA ILE A 251 3.49 15.16 7.83
C ILE A 251 3.47 14.31 9.10
N ILE A 252 2.50 14.55 9.97
CA ILE A 252 2.26 13.71 11.15
C ILE A 252 1.08 12.79 10.83
N ASN A 253 1.35 11.50 10.68
CA ASN A 253 0.30 10.50 10.52
C ASN A 253 -0.23 10.10 11.90
N ILE A 254 -1.38 10.65 12.30
CA ILE A 254 -1.95 10.43 13.63
C ILE A 254 -2.62 9.06 13.78
N THR A 255 -2.82 8.34 12.67
CA THR A 255 -3.36 6.96 12.70
C THR A 255 -2.25 5.90 12.87
N LYS A 256 -0.98 6.29 12.79
CA LYS A 256 0.16 5.37 12.97
C LYS A 256 0.93 5.70 14.26
N PRO A 257 1.48 4.69 14.98
CA PRO A 257 1.41 3.26 14.67
C PRO A 257 0.05 2.61 14.97
N THR A 258 -0.74 3.21 15.87
CA THR A 258 -2.09 2.75 16.23
C THR A 258 -3.07 3.92 16.24
N VAL A 259 -4.37 3.60 16.22
CA VAL A 259 -5.48 4.57 16.32
C VAL A 259 -5.66 5.16 17.72
N GLU A 260 -4.77 4.82 18.65
CA GLU A 260 -4.81 5.29 20.04
C GLU A 260 -4.06 6.62 20.13
N GLN A 261 -4.65 7.65 20.73
CA GLN A 261 -4.03 8.98 20.80
C GLN A 261 -3.86 9.44 22.24
N ARG A 262 -2.69 10.00 22.52
CA ARG A 262 -2.36 10.64 23.79
C ARG A 262 -2.88 12.07 23.80
N ASP A 263 -3.45 12.49 24.92
CA ASP A 263 -3.77 13.90 25.18
C ASP A 263 -3.47 14.24 26.65
N SER A 264 -3.54 15.54 26.96
CA SER A 264 -3.37 16.02 28.32
C SER A 264 -4.22 17.24 28.65
N ILE A 265 -4.54 17.36 29.93
CA ILE A 265 -5.20 18.54 30.48
C ILE A 265 -4.30 19.12 31.57
N GLU A 266 -4.05 20.43 31.48
CA GLU A 266 -3.32 21.19 32.49
C GLU A 266 -4.30 21.82 33.48
N PHE A 267 -3.92 21.77 34.74
CA PHE A 267 -4.69 22.35 35.84
C PHE A 267 -3.74 23.04 36.82
N THR A 268 -4.27 24.07 37.46
CA THR A 268 -3.53 24.93 38.38
C THR A 268 -4.16 24.78 39.76
N LEU A 269 -3.36 24.43 40.75
CA LEU A 269 -3.80 24.20 42.12
C LEU A 269 -3.00 25.06 43.10
N PRO A 270 -3.56 25.49 44.24
CA PRO A 270 -2.79 26.12 45.30
C PRO A 270 -1.70 25.17 45.85
N ASN A 271 -0.57 25.71 46.29
CA ASN A 271 0.54 24.90 46.84
C ASN A 271 0.19 24.14 48.12
N GLU A 272 -0.85 24.56 48.85
CA GLU A 272 -1.25 23.98 50.14
C GLU A 272 -2.12 22.72 50.01
N THR A 273 -2.52 22.33 48.79
CA THR A 273 -3.44 21.21 48.58
C THR A 273 -2.73 19.85 48.70
N ASN A 274 -3.43 18.83 49.22
CA ASN A 274 -2.90 17.48 49.35
C ASN A 274 -2.72 16.82 47.97
N MET A 275 -1.52 16.96 47.40
CA MET A 275 -1.18 16.50 46.05
C MET A 275 -1.47 15.00 45.85
N ALA A 276 -1.16 14.13 46.82
CA ALA A 276 -1.34 12.69 46.67
C ALA A 276 -2.82 12.28 46.52
N ALA A 277 -3.71 12.94 47.27
CA ALA A 277 -5.15 12.70 47.17
C ALA A 277 -5.70 13.19 45.83
N ILE A 278 -5.26 14.37 45.37
CA ILE A 278 -5.71 14.97 44.11
C ILE A 278 -5.22 14.16 42.91
N GLU A 279 -3.95 13.75 42.89
CA GLU A 279 -3.39 12.93 41.82
C GLU A 279 -4.21 11.66 41.62
N THR A 280 -4.59 11.01 42.72
CA THR A 280 -5.41 9.79 42.71
C THR A 280 -6.83 10.08 42.22
N ASN A 281 -7.47 11.14 42.72
CA ASN A 281 -8.84 11.49 42.33
C ASN A 281 -8.93 11.89 40.85
N LEU A 282 -8.01 12.71 40.35
CA LEU A 282 -8.01 13.15 38.95
C LEU A 282 -7.72 12.00 37.99
N ALA A 283 -6.83 11.07 38.36
CA ALA A 283 -6.61 9.85 37.59
C ALA A 283 -7.86 8.96 37.55
N GLN A 284 -8.60 8.85 38.67
CA GLN A 284 -9.88 8.12 38.72
C GLN A 284 -10.96 8.80 37.89
N ILE A 285 -11.05 10.14 37.92
CA ILE A 285 -11.99 10.90 37.08
C ILE A 285 -11.72 10.61 35.61
N ALA A 286 -10.46 10.67 35.17
CA ALA A 286 -10.08 10.32 33.80
C ALA A 286 -10.45 8.88 33.44
N ALA A 287 -10.15 7.92 34.34
CA ALA A 287 -10.50 6.52 34.14
C ALA A 287 -12.03 6.27 34.11
N SER A 288 -12.84 7.15 34.68
CA SER A 288 -14.31 7.06 34.67
C SER A 288 -14.97 7.54 33.37
N VAL A 289 -14.20 8.08 32.41
CA VAL A 289 -14.74 8.60 31.14
C VAL A 289 -14.71 7.50 30.05
N PRO A 290 -15.85 7.17 29.42
CA PRO A 290 -15.90 6.26 28.27
C PRO A 290 -15.04 6.76 27.11
N GLY A 291 -14.08 5.92 26.68
CA GLY A 291 -13.10 6.21 25.63
C GLY A 291 -11.66 6.39 26.14
N VAL A 292 -11.45 6.59 27.44
CA VAL A 292 -10.09 6.58 28.02
C VAL A 292 -9.59 5.15 28.17
N LEU A 293 -8.35 4.88 27.76
CA LEU A 293 -7.72 3.57 27.92
C LEU A 293 -7.29 3.36 29.37
N VAL A 294 -7.62 2.18 29.91
CA VAL A 294 -7.23 1.72 31.25
C VAL A 294 -6.98 0.22 31.17
N GLN A 295 -5.88 -0.26 31.73
CA GLN A 295 -5.51 -1.67 31.71
C GLN A 295 -6.51 -2.53 32.50
N ASP A 296 -6.87 -2.08 33.71
CA ASP A 296 -7.86 -2.76 34.55
C ASP A 296 -9.29 -2.34 34.14
N LEU A 297 -9.83 -3.09 33.19
CA LEU A 297 -11.17 -2.86 32.65
C LEU A 297 -12.27 -3.08 33.70
N GLN A 298 -12.09 -4.02 34.64
CA GLN A 298 -13.04 -4.24 35.73
C GLN A 298 -13.10 -3.02 36.65
N ARG A 299 -11.94 -2.47 37.04
CA ARG A 299 -11.87 -1.22 37.81
C ARG A 299 -12.51 -0.06 37.06
N LYS A 300 -12.23 0.08 35.76
CA LYS A 300 -12.83 1.11 34.90
C LYS A 300 -14.35 1.02 34.90
N ILE A 301 -14.91 -0.17 34.66
CA ILE A 301 -16.38 -0.40 34.67
C ILE A 301 -16.97 0.03 36.01
N ASN A 302 -16.33 -0.32 37.13
CA ASN A 302 -16.80 0.08 38.46
C ASN A 302 -16.79 1.61 38.67
N LEU A 303 -15.74 2.32 38.20
CA LEU A 303 -15.68 3.78 38.27
C LEU A 303 -16.78 4.44 37.42
N ILE A 304 -17.03 3.91 36.21
CA ILE A 304 -18.10 4.39 35.33
C ILE A 304 -19.47 4.18 35.98
N ARG A 305 -19.71 3.01 36.60
CA ARG A 305 -20.96 2.72 37.34
C ARG A 305 -21.17 3.66 38.52
N GLN A 306 -20.12 3.92 39.30
CA GLN A 306 -20.20 4.88 40.41
C GLN A 306 -20.60 6.27 39.92
N HIS A 307 -20.00 6.72 38.81
CA HIS A 307 -20.35 7.99 38.20
C HIS A 307 -21.79 8.00 37.67
N LEU A 308 -22.21 6.93 36.99
CA LEU A 308 -23.58 6.78 36.48
C LEU A 308 -24.62 6.90 37.60
N MET A 309 -24.39 6.24 38.75
CA MET A 309 -25.28 6.35 39.91
C MET A 309 -25.40 7.80 40.42
N ALA A 310 -24.30 8.56 40.41
CA ALA A 310 -24.31 9.97 40.79
C ALA A 310 -25.12 10.82 39.80
N MET A 311 -24.99 10.57 38.49
CA MET A 311 -25.79 11.24 37.46
C MET A 311 -27.29 10.94 37.59
N GLU A 312 -27.65 9.69 37.85
CA GLU A 312 -29.04 9.25 38.02
C GLU A 312 -29.69 9.92 39.26
N ALA A 313 -28.92 10.08 40.34
CA ALA A 313 -29.35 10.81 41.52
C ALA A 313 -29.64 12.30 41.19
N LEU A 314 -28.71 12.97 40.51
CA LEU A 314 -28.88 14.36 40.06
C LEU A 314 -30.08 14.55 39.13
N THR A 315 -30.35 13.57 38.26
CA THR A 315 -31.49 13.60 37.33
C THR A 315 -32.83 13.66 38.05
N SER A 316 -32.92 13.01 39.20
CA SER A 316 -34.14 13.00 40.04
C SER A 316 -34.41 14.35 40.69
N GLU A 317 -33.37 15.17 40.89
CA GLU A 317 -33.46 16.50 41.49
C GLU A 317 -33.78 17.59 40.45
N ILE A 318 -33.31 17.42 39.21
CA ILE A 318 -33.38 18.43 38.13
C ILE A 318 -34.67 18.33 37.29
N ALA A 319 -35.76 17.78 37.85
CA ALA A 319 -37.04 17.56 37.15
C ALA A 319 -37.71 18.84 36.59
N GLN A 320 -37.21 20.03 36.90
CA GLN A 320 -37.84 21.32 36.58
C GLN A 320 -37.40 21.94 35.25
N ASP A 321 -36.28 21.51 34.65
CA ASP A 321 -35.81 21.97 33.33
C ASP A 321 -35.86 20.82 32.30
N PRO A 322 -36.86 20.79 31.39
CA PRO A 322 -37.00 19.71 30.42
C PRO A 322 -35.82 19.55 29.47
N ALA A 323 -35.14 20.64 29.10
CA ALA A 323 -34.02 20.59 28.16
C ALA A 323 -32.77 20.01 28.82
N LEU A 324 -32.47 20.45 30.04
CA LEU A 324 -31.36 19.93 30.84
C LEU A 324 -31.60 18.46 31.22
N HIS A 325 -32.83 18.11 31.60
CA HIS A 325 -33.22 16.74 31.89
C HIS A 325 -33.00 15.81 30.68
N HIS A 326 -33.47 16.20 29.50
CA HIS A 326 -33.28 15.40 28.29
C HIS A 326 -31.79 15.22 27.92
N ALA A 327 -30.98 16.27 28.04
CA ALA A 327 -29.54 16.19 27.78
C ALA A 327 -28.84 15.21 28.75
N LEU A 328 -29.23 15.24 30.03
CA LEU A 328 -28.69 14.34 31.06
C LEU A 328 -29.14 12.90 30.85
N GLU A 329 -30.40 12.66 30.49
CA GLU A 329 -30.91 11.33 30.14
C GLU A 329 -30.16 10.72 28.94
N MET A 330 -29.86 11.54 27.93
CA MET A 330 -29.06 11.11 26.78
C MET A 330 -27.62 10.75 27.19
N GLU A 331 -26.99 11.54 28.06
CA GLU A 331 -25.66 11.22 28.59
C GLU A 331 -25.68 9.92 29.41
N ILE A 332 -26.66 9.74 30.30
CA ILE A 332 -26.89 8.50 31.06
C ILE A 332 -27.05 7.30 30.12
N SER A 333 -27.84 7.44 29.05
CA SER A 333 -28.01 6.38 28.05
C SER A 333 -26.69 6.00 27.38
N HIS A 334 -25.85 6.98 27.00
CA HIS A 334 -24.54 6.70 26.43
C HIS A 334 -23.60 6.03 27.45
N TYR A 335 -23.63 6.42 28.72
CA TYR A 335 -22.83 5.80 29.78
C TYR A 335 -23.25 4.34 30.02
N ARG A 336 -24.56 4.06 30.07
CA ARG A 336 -25.09 2.69 30.17
C ARG A 336 -24.64 1.82 29.01
N GLY A 337 -24.84 2.26 27.77
CA GLY A 337 -24.39 1.51 26.61
C GLY A 337 -22.86 1.34 26.54
N SER A 338 -22.10 2.28 27.12
CA SER A 338 -20.64 2.16 27.21
C SER A 338 -20.24 1.09 28.23
N ILE A 339 -20.97 0.95 29.34
CA ILE A 339 -20.77 -0.14 30.30
C ILE A 339 -21.03 -1.48 29.62
N ASP A 340 -22.17 -1.63 28.93
CA ASP A 340 -22.53 -2.86 28.21
C ASP A 340 -21.42 -3.25 27.21
N LYS A 341 -20.90 -2.27 26.47
CA LYS A 341 -19.80 -2.48 25.51
C LYS A 341 -18.50 -2.94 26.20
N LEU A 342 -18.13 -2.29 27.31
CA LEU A 342 -16.92 -2.62 28.07
C LEU A 342 -17.05 -3.98 28.79
N GLU A 343 -18.24 -4.39 29.20
CA GLU A 343 -18.49 -5.72 29.76
C GLU A 343 -18.28 -6.82 28.72
N CYS A 344 -18.82 -6.65 27.51
CA CYS A 344 -18.53 -7.56 26.41
C CYS A 344 -17.04 -7.57 26.05
N GLU A 345 -16.36 -6.42 26.14
CA GLU A 345 -14.92 -6.33 25.88
C GLU A 345 -14.13 -7.08 26.96
N LEU A 346 -14.53 -6.99 28.22
CA LEU A 346 -13.92 -7.74 29.31
C LEU A 346 -14.06 -9.25 29.12
N GLU A 347 -15.27 -9.72 28.79
CA GLU A 347 -15.54 -11.14 28.52
C GLU A 347 -14.72 -11.64 27.32
N PHE A 348 -14.67 -10.86 26.25
CA PHE A 348 -13.86 -11.14 25.08
C PHE A 348 -12.36 -11.24 25.42
N ASN A 349 -11.84 -10.28 26.19
CA ASN A 349 -10.45 -10.23 26.63
C ASN A 349 -10.07 -11.45 27.46
N GLN A 350 -10.92 -11.83 28.42
CA GLN A 350 -10.73 -13.03 29.25
C GLN A 350 -10.76 -14.32 28.42
N SER A 351 -11.70 -14.40 27.46
CA SER A 351 -11.81 -15.54 26.56
C SER A 351 -10.60 -15.67 25.66
N LEU A 352 -10.04 -14.56 25.17
CA LEU A 352 -8.81 -14.62 24.36
C LEU A 352 -7.64 -15.14 25.19
N VAL A 353 -7.41 -14.58 26.39
CA VAL A 353 -6.31 -15.04 27.25
C VAL A 353 -6.45 -16.54 27.54
N THR A 354 -7.66 -17.00 27.83
CA THR A 354 -7.94 -18.43 28.06
C THR A 354 -7.60 -19.28 26.83
N PHE A 355 -7.97 -18.82 25.63
CA PHE A 355 -7.67 -19.53 24.39
C PHE A 355 -6.16 -19.55 24.09
N MET A 356 -5.46 -18.44 24.26
CA MET A 356 -4.02 -18.34 24.08
C MET A 356 -3.25 -19.26 25.03
N VAL A 357 -3.61 -19.28 26.32
CA VAL A 357 -3.02 -20.19 27.30
C VAL A 357 -3.27 -21.65 26.90
N SER A 358 -4.47 -21.97 26.42
CA SER A 358 -4.81 -23.32 25.94
C SER A 358 -3.97 -23.73 24.72
N LEU A 359 -3.76 -22.80 23.78
CA LEU A 359 -2.86 -22.99 22.62
C LEU A 359 -1.40 -23.18 23.02
N GLU A 360 -0.89 -22.41 23.98
CA GLU A 360 0.48 -22.55 24.50
C GLU A 360 0.66 -23.92 25.19
N GLN A 361 -0.33 -24.37 25.96
CA GLN A 361 -0.34 -25.71 26.57
C GLN A 361 -0.36 -26.82 25.50
N LEU A 362 -1.17 -26.66 24.45
CA LEU A 362 -1.19 -27.58 23.32
C LEU A 362 0.16 -27.63 22.61
N ALA A 363 0.77 -26.47 22.32
CA ALA A 363 2.08 -26.39 21.69
C ALA A 363 3.17 -27.07 22.52
N TYR A 364 3.16 -26.86 23.84
CA TYR A 364 4.08 -27.51 24.76
C TYR A 364 3.92 -29.03 24.75
N ALA A 365 2.68 -29.52 24.80
CA ALA A 365 2.38 -30.95 24.76
C ALA A 365 2.82 -31.62 23.44
N LEU A 366 2.75 -30.88 22.32
CA LEU A 366 3.23 -31.34 21.03
C LEU A 366 4.77 -31.41 21.00
N LYS A 367 5.44 -30.33 21.40
CA LYS A 367 6.90 -30.18 21.35
C LYS A 367 7.67 -31.25 22.14
N GLU A 368 7.18 -31.61 23.32
CA GLU A 368 7.83 -32.63 24.17
C GLU A 368 7.83 -34.03 23.52
N ARG A 369 6.92 -34.27 22.56
CA ARG A 369 6.60 -35.59 22.01
C ARG A 369 6.92 -35.74 20.52
N GLU A 370 7.22 -34.64 19.81
CA GLU A 370 7.67 -34.65 18.40
C GLU A 370 8.98 -35.42 18.18
N VAL A 371 9.91 -35.40 19.15
CA VAL A 371 11.24 -36.05 19.03
C VAL A 371 11.14 -37.59 19.06
N LYS A 372 10.08 -38.15 19.66
CA LYS A 372 9.92 -39.59 19.92
C LYS A 372 8.91 -40.28 18.99
N GLY A 373 8.08 -39.50 18.29
CA GLY A 373 6.92 -39.99 17.55
C GLY A 373 5.75 -40.36 18.48
N TYR A 374 4.52 -40.18 18.01
CA TYR A 374 3.32 -40.35 18.84
C TYR A 374 2.77 -41.79 18.82
N SER A 375 2.65 -42.41 20.00
CA SER A 375 1.85 -43.63 20.19
C SER A 375 0.35 -43.35 20.07
N SER A 376 -0.45 -44.40 19.83
CA SER A 376 -1.92 -44.26 19.74
C SER A 376 -2.55 -43.74 21.04
N GLU A 377 -1.94 -44.03 22.18
CA GLU A 377 -2.39 -43.57 23.50
C GLU A 377 -2.07 -42.09 23.73
N GLU A 378 -0.87 -41.65 23.33
CA GLU A 378 -0.50 -40.23 23.37
C GLU A 378 -1.33 -39.39 22.39
N LYS A 379 -1.69 -39.91 21.21
CA LYS A 379 -2.60 -39.23 20.29
C LYS A 379 -3.99 -39.02 20.90
N ARG A 380 -4.50 -40.01 21.64
CA ARG A 380 -5.78 -39.90 22.35
C ARG A 380 -5.69 -38.87 23.49
N GLU A 381 -4.61 -38.92 24.27
CA GLU A 381 -4.36 -37.96 25.35
C GLU A 381 -4.27 -36.53 24.81
N ILE A 382 -3.49 -36.29 23.74
CA ILE A 382 -3.38 -34.97 23.09
C ILE A 382 -4.76 -34.46 22.66
N LYS A 383 -5.57 -35.35 22.06
CA LYS A 383 -6.91 -35.00 21.59
C LYS A 383 -7.87 -34.65 22.74
N GLU A 384 -7.90 -35.47 23.78
CA GLU A 384 -8.87 -35.33 24.88
C GLU A 384 -8.45 -34.25 25.88
N VAL A 385 -7.16 -34.18 26.22
CA VAL A 385 -6.64 -33.30 27.28
C VAL A 385 -6.28 -31.91 26.77
N PHE A 386 -5.83 -31.76 25.52
CA PHE A 386 -5.35 -30.47 25.01
C PHE A 386 -6.22 -29.94 23.87
N LEU A 387 -6.47 -30.73 22.83
CA LEU A 387 -7.21 -30.25 21.66
C LEU A 387 -8.68 -29.94 21.98
N THR A 388 -9.35 -30.79 22.74
CA THR A 388 -10.77 -30.60 23.08
C THR A 388 -10.98 -29.35 23.95
N PRO A 389 -10.25 -29.12 25.05
CA PRO A 389 -10.34 -27.87 25.82
C PRO A 389 -9.98 -26.64 25.01
N THR A 390 -8.94 -26.72 24.16
CA THR A 390 -8.55 -25.61 23.28
C THR A 390 -9.67 -25.28 22.29
N HIS A 391 -10.36 -26.28 21.74
CA HIS A 391 -11.52 -26.06 20.88
C HIS A 391 -12.69 -25.41 21.63
N THR A 392 -12.95 -25.83 22.86
CA THR A 392 -13.98 -25.20 23.70
C THR A 392 -13.63 -23.73 23.97
N ALA A 393 -12.38 -23.43 24.32
CA ALA A 393 -11.93 -22.05 24.53
C ALA A 393 -12.06 -21.20 23.26
N TYR A 394 -11.76 -21.77 22.08
CA TYR A 394 -12.00 -21.14 20.78
C TYR A 394 -13.49 -20.81 20.54
N GLN A 395 -14.41 -21.74 20.85
CA GLN A 395 -15.84 -21.51 20.67
C GLN A 395 -16.35 -20.39 21.59
N VAL A 396 -15.88 -20.39 22.84
CA VAL A 396 -16.21 -19.33 23.82
C VAL A 396 -15.68 -17.97 23.31
N LEU A 397 -14.44 -17.93 22.83
CA LEU A 397 -13.86 -16.72 22.22
C LEU A 397 -14.69 -16.20 21.04
N LEU A 398 -15.11 -17.08 20.12
CA LEU A 398 -15.95 -16.68 18.99
C LEU A 398 -17.31 -16.13 19.45
N SER A 399 -17.95 -16.77 20.43
CA SER A 399 -19.20 -16.26 20.98
C SER A 399 -19.02 -14.90 21.67
N ALA A 400 -17.93 -14.71 22.40
CA ALA A 400 -17.62 -13.42 23.04
C ALA A 400 -17.31 -12.33 21.99
N ALA A 401 -16.61 -12.68 20.90
CA ALA A 401 -16.36 -11.78 19.78
C ALA A 401 -17.66 -11.36 19.07
N GLU A 402 -18.60 -12.29 18.90
CA GLU A 402 -19.92 -12.01 18.34
C GLU A 402 -20.75 -11.10 19.26
N SER A 403 -20.80 -11.40 20.56
CA SER A 403 -21.45 -10.54 21.56
C SER A 403 -20.87 -9.13 21.55
N TRP A 404 -19.54 -9.01 21.57
CA TRP A 404 -18.87 -7.71 21.50
C TRP A 404 -19.22 -6.96 20.22
N ARG A 405 -19.24 -7.60 19.05
CA ARG A 405 -19.62 -6.96 17.78
C ARG A 405 -21.06 -6.47 17.76
N ASN A 406 -21.99 -7.25 18.33
CA ASN A 406 -23.41 -6.94 18.33
C ASN A 406 -23.75 -5.73 19.23
N VAL A 407 -22.92 -5.44 20.24
CA VAL A 407 -23.05 -4.23 21.04
C VAL A 407 -22.39 -3.05 20.31
N ARG A 408 -23.20 -2.06 19.94
CA ARG A 408 -22.75 -0.84 19.28
C ARG A 408 -22.12 0.14 20.27
N ASP A 409 -21.05 0.81 19.85
CA ASP A 409 -20.51 1.96 20.60
C ASP A 409 -21.57 3.07 20.62
N PRO A 410 -22.02 3.54 21.80
CA PRO A 410 -23.12 4.51 21.91
C PRO A 410 -22.85 5.84 21.21
N TYR A 411 -21.57 6.21 21.06
CA TYR A 411 -21.18 7.48 20.45
C TYR A 411 -20.90 7.35 18.95
N ALA A 412 -20.69 6.13 18.44
CA ALA A 412 -20.42 5.90 17.03
C ALA A 412 -21.70 5.96 16.19
N SER A 413 -21.64 6.60 15.02
CA SER A 413 -22.71 6.59 14.02
C SER A 413 -22.93 5.20 13.40
N PRO A 414 -24.08 4.94 12.75
CA PRO A 414 -24.34 3.63 12.13
C PRO A 414 -23.31 3.25 11.05
N ALA A 415 -22.83 4.23 10.29
CA ALA A 415 -21.84 4.01 9.24
C ALA A 415 -20.47 3.62 9.82
N GLU A 416 -20.03 4.30 10.90
CA GLU A 416 -18.79 3.95 11.59
C GLU A 416 -18.87 2.57 12.23
N HIS A 417 -20.02 2.23 12.82
CA HIS A 417 -20.25 0.90 13.38
C HIS A 417 -20.12 -0.18 12.30
N GLU A 418 -20.68 0.02 11.11
CA GLU A 418 -20.54 -0.94 10.00
C GLU A 418 -19.08 -1.11 9.55
N VAL A 419 -18.30 -0.03 9.46
CA VAL A 419 -16.87 -0.12 9.13
C VAL A 419 -16.11 -0.97 10.15
N VAL A 420 -16.35 -0.73 11.44
CA VAL A 420 -15.77 -1.54 12.52
C VAL A 420 -16.20 -3.00 12.39
N LEU A 421 -17.49 -3.27 12.17
CA LEU A 421 -18.01 -4.62 11.99
C LEU A 421 -17.32 -5.36 10.83
N GLN A 422 -17.09 -4.71 9.70
CA GLN A 422 -16.42 -5.33 8.54
C GLN A 422 -14.96 -5.68 8.83
N ILE A 423 -14.24 -4.82 9.55
CA ILE A 423 -12.85 -5.09 9.99
C ILE A 423 -12.82 -6.33 10.89
N TRP A 424 -13.73 -6.41 11.86
CA TRP A 424 -13.78 -7.51 12.81
C TRP A 424 -14.29 -8.82 12.20
N LYS A 425 -15.28 -8.79 11.30
CA LYS A 425 -15.71 -9.97 10.53
C LYS A 425 -14.54 -10.61 9.78
N ARG A 426 -13.70 -9.80 9.13
CA ARG A 426 -12.51 -10.28 8.42
C ARG A 426 -11.51 -10.94 9.38
N ARG A 427 -11.30 -10.37 10.57
CA ARG A 427 -10.44 -10.96 11.59
C ARG A 427 -10.97 -12.31 12.08
N ASP A 428 -12.27 -12.40 12.31
CA ASP A 428 -12.93 -13.64 12.73
C ASP A 428 -12.80 -14.72 11.64
N GLU A 429 -12.98 -14.37 10.37
CA GLU A 429 -12.75 -15.29 9.24
C GLU A 429 -11.30 -15.83 9.24
N TYR A 430 -10.30 -14.96 9.46
CA TYR A 430 -8.91 -15.39 9.57
C TYR A 430 -8.67 -16.31 10.77
N LEU A 431 -9.26 -15.99 11.93
CA LEU A 431 -9.16 -16.82 13.13
C LEU A 431 -9.76 -18.22 12.89
N VAL A 432 -10.96 -18.27 12.30
CA VAL A 432 -11.67 -19.52 11.97
C VAL A 432 -10.84 -20.36 11.02
N ASN A 433 -10.29 -19.77 9.96
CA ASN A 433 -9.47 -20.48 8.97
C ASN A 433 -8.19 -21.05 9.60
N ARG A 434 -7.43 -20.22 10.33
CA ARG A 434 -6.19 -20.66 11.02
C ARG A 434 -6.45 -21.77 12.02
N TRP A 435 -7.53 -21.65 12.81
CA TRP A 435 -7.89 -22.68 13.78
C TRP A 435 -8.29 -24.00 13.09
N ASN A 436 -9.09 -23.93 12.02
CA ASN A 436 -9.51 -25.11 11.28
C ASN A 436 -8.32 -25.82 10.62
N GLU A 437 -7.40 -25.08 10.01
CA GLU A 437 -6.15 -25.62 9.43
C GLU A 437 -5.33 -26.38 10.50
N LEU A 438 -5.04 -25.74 11.63
CA LEU A 438 -4.30 -26.35 12.74
C LEU A 438 -5.02 -27.62 13.23
N ARG A 439 -6.34 -27.57 13.40
CA ARG A 439 -7.15 -28.69 13.87
C ARG A 439 -7.16 -29.84 12.86
N GLU A 440 -7.29 -29.57 11.57
CA GLU A 440 -7.30 -30.60 10.53
C GLU A 440 -5.95 -31.32 10.43
N MET A 441 -4.84 -30.58 10.50
CA MET A 441 -3.49 -31.15 10.52
C MET A 441 -3.28 -32.12 11.70
N MET A 442 -3.88 -31.83 12.86
CA MET A 442 -3.84 -32.73 14.02
C MET A 442 -4.74 -33.97 13.88
N ILE A 443 -5.88 -33.85 13.21
CA ILE A 443 -6.83 -34.97 13.05
C ILE A 443 -6.38 -35.92 11.93
N LYS A 444 -5.78 -35.39 10.86
CA LYS A 444 -5.30 -36.15 9.68
C LYS A 444 -3.88 -35.72 9.31
N PRO A 445 -2.84 -36.21 10.01
CA PRO A 445 -1.46 -35.94 9.62
C PRO A 445 -1.13 -36.72 8.35
N GLU A 446 -1.10 -36.04 7.20
CA GLU A 446 -0.71 -36.65 5.91
C GLU A 446 0.81 -36.92 5.84
N ASP A 447 1.63 -36.10 6.51
CA ASP A 447 3.09 -36.27 6.62
C ASP A 447 3.59 -35.91 8.04
N PRO A 448 4.02 -36.89 8.86
CA PRO A 448 4.51 -36.67 10.21
C PRO A 448 5.96 -36.12 10.28
N THR A 449 6.68 -36.06 9.17
CA THR A 449 8.09 -35.61 9.11
C THR A 449 8.27 -34.13 8.76
N GLU A 450 7.23 -33.45 8.27
CA GLU A 450 7.29 -32.04 7.87
C GLU A 450 6.48 -31.07 8.75
N MET A 451 5.57 -31.55 9.62
CA MET A 451 4.70 -30.67 10.42
C MET A 451 5.28 -30.39 11.81
N ARG A 452 5.86 -29.21 12.00
CA ARG A 452 6.13 -28.61 13.32
C ARG A 452 4.84 -27.99 13.86
N LEU A 453 3.96 -28.83 14.42
CA LEU A 453 2.64 -28.40 14.87
C LEU A 453 2.74 -27.44 16.07
N ASP A 454 3.80 -27.58 16.86
CA ASP A 454 4.16 -26.64 17.93
C ASP A 454 4.39 -25.21 17.40
N ASP A 455 5.17 -25.07 16.33
CA ASP A 455 5.45 -23.79 15.68
C ASP A 455 4.16 -23.15 15.14
N ILE A 456 3.25 -23.94 14.55
CA ILE A 456 1.99 -23.43 14.02
C ILE A 456 1.11 -22.90 15.17
N ALA A 457 0.98 -23.66 16.26
CA ALA A 457 0.23 -23.23 17.44
C ALA A 457 0.83 -21.96 18.07
N LEU A 458 2.16 -21.89 18.23
CA LEU A 458 2.84 -20.69 18.73
C LEU A 458 2.71 -19.50 17.79
N SER A 459 2.77 -19.71 16.47
CA SER A 459 2.56 -18.66 15.47
C SER A 459 1.14 -18.09 15.54
N MET A 460 0.15 -18.92 15.89
CA MET A 460 -1.24 -18.48 16.11
C MET A 460 -1.34 -17.62 17.36
N VAL A 461 -0.67 -17.98 18.45
CA VAL A 461 -0.60 -17.18 19.68
C VAL A 461 0.02 -15.80 19.40
N GLU A 462 1.11 -15.74 18.64
CA GLU A 462 1.77 -14.47 18.29
C GLU A 462 0.89 -13.60 17.38
N TRP A 463 0.19 -14.23 16.44
CA TRP A 463 -0.79 -13.56 15.59
C TRP A 463 -1.94 -12.97 16.41
N LEU A 464 -2.49 -13.72 17.38
CA LEU A 464 -3.55 -13.24 18.28
C LEU A 464 -3.10 -12.02 19.11
N LYS A 465 -1.88 -12.05 19.65
CA LYS A 465 -1.29 -10.91 20.40
C LYS A 465 -1.23 -9.65 19.54
N THR A 466 -0.95 -9.80 18.26
CA THR A 466 -0.76 -8.69 17.32
C THR A 466 -2.08 -8.14 16.78
N GLU A 467 -2.97 -9.02 16.29
CA GLU A 467 -4.18 -8.59 15.57
C GLU A 467 -5.33 -8.19 16.48
N TYR A 468 -5.48 -8.87 17.61
CA TYR A 468 -6.59 -8.62 18.52
C TYR A 468 -6.27 -7.61 19.62
N ARG A 469 -4.99 -7.21 19.80
CA ARG A 469 -4.42 -6.27 20.81
C ARG A 469 -5.45 -5.76 21.83
N ILE A 470 -5.56 -6.49 22.94
CA ILE A 470 -6.79 -6.55 23.74
C ILE A 470 -6.78 -5.71 25.02
N LEU A 471 -5.60 -5.38 25.54
CA LEU A 471 -5.49 -4.52 26.72
C LEU A 471 -4.43 -3.44 26.49
N PRO A 472 -4.73 -2.19 26.86
CA PRO A 472 -3.71 -1.16 26.85
C PRO A 472 -2.62 -1.52 27.87
N GLU A 473 -1.37 -1.21 27.52
CA GLU A 473 -0.25 -1.37 28.44
C GLU A 473 -0.40 -0.42 29.64
N SER A 474 0.10 -0.82 30.81
CA SER A 474 -0.08 -0.07 32.08
C SER A 474 0.40 1.39 32.04
N TRP A 475 1.35 1.73 31.16
CA TRP A 475 1.82 3.11 30.99
C TRP A 475 0.81 4.02 30.27
N LYS A 476 -0.26 3.46 29.69
CA LYS A 476 -1.37 4.20 29.09
C LYS A 476 -2.45 4.58 30.10
N ASP A 477 -2.39 4.05 31.33
CA ASP A 477 -3.31 4.44 32.38
C ASP A 477 -3.19 5.94 32.67
N PRO A 478 -4.31 6.61 33.01
CA PRO A 478 -4.29 8.04 33.32
C PRO A 478 -3.33 8.36 34.46
N LYS A 479 -2.47 9.35 34.26
CA LYS A 479 -1.45 9.73 35.23
C LYS A 479 -1.32 11.23 35.35
N VAL A 480 -1.33 11.71 36.59
CA VAL A 480 -0.99 13.09 36.91
C VAL A 480 0.51 13.23 37.07
N THR A 481 1.05 14.31 36.50
CA THR A 481 2.47 14.66 36.56
C THR A 481 2.62 16.11 36.95
N PHE A 482 3.62 16.39 37.78
CA PHE A 482 4.02 17.76 38.07
C PHE A 482 4.67 18.40 36.84
N LYS A 483 4.22 19.61 36.45
CA LYS A 483 4.78 20.35 35.32
C LYS A 483 5.72 21.45 35.78
N ARG A 484 5.23 22.38 36.61
CA ARG A 484 6.01 23.52 37.15
C ARG A 484 5.29 24.22 38.30
N PHE A 485 6.03 25.01 39.07
CA PHE A 485 5.46 26.03 39.96
C PHE A 485 5.23 27.35 39.19
N ASP A 486 4.19 28.08 39.57
CA ASP A 486 3.86 29.42 39.09
C ASP A 486 3.40 30.28 40.27
N GLY A 487 4.36 30.92 40.95
CA GLY A 487 4.13 31.64 42.20
C GLY A 487 3.61 30.72 43.31
N ASP A 488 2.44 31.06 43.86
CA ASP A 488 1.77 30.29 44.92
C ASP A 488 0.93 29.12 44.38
N ALA A 489 1.00 28.87 43.07
CA ALA A 489 0.30 27.79 42.41
C ALA A 489 1.25 26.72 41.87
N THR A 490 0.77 25.48 41.91
CA THR A 490 1.37 24.31 41.28
C THR A 490 0.59 23.97 40.01
N ILE A 491 1.29 23.93 38.88
CA ILE A 491 0.72 23.49 37.61
C ILE A 491 1.01 21.99 37.44
N LEU A 492 -0.06 21.23 37.35
CA LEU A 492 -0.06 19.80 37.14
C LEU A 492 -0.64 19.47 35.75
N GLN A 493 -0.30 18.30 35.24
CA GLN A 493 -0.72 17.82 33.93
C GLN A 493 -1.20 16.37 34.05
N LEU A 494 -2.45 16.13 33.65
CA LEU A 494 -3.07 14.80 33.58
C LEU A 494 -2.89 14.30 32.16
N TRP A 495 -2.16 13.21 32.02
CA TRP A 495 -2.00 12.48 30.78
C TRP A 495 -3.01 11.34 30.71
N PHE A 496 -3.59 11.12 29.54
CA PHE A 496 -4.47 10.00 29.27
C PHE A 496 -4.37 9.60 27.79
N TYR A 497 -4.81 8.37 27.47
CA TYR A 497 -4.89 7.87 26.11
C TYR A 497 -6.34 7.61 25.74
N VAL A 498 -6.71 7.92 24.51
CA VAL A 498 -8.01 7.63 23.91
C VAL A 498 -7.85 6.45 22.97
N ASP A 499 -8.83 5.54 22.97
CA ASP A 499 -8.82 4.25 22.29
C ASP A 499 -8.75 4.32 20.76
N ASN A 500 -9.76 4.90 20.11
CA ASN A 500 -9.88 4.92 18.66
C ASN A 500 -10.32 6.31 18.20
N ILE A 501 -9.36 7.06 17.67
CA ILE A 501 -9.61 8.41 17.21
C ILE A 501 -10.52 8.49 16.01
N ARG A 502 -10.70 7.42 15.23
CA ARG A 502 -11.53 7.42 14.02
C ARG A 502 -13.04 7.46 14.28
N LEU A 503 -13.44 7.31 15.55
CA LEU A 503 -14.84 7.29 15.93
C LEU A 503 -15.36 8.69 16.22
N GLU A 504 -16.68 8.83 16.11
CA GLU A 504 -17.37 10.10 16.33
C GLU A 504 -16.96 11.18 15.30
N ARG A 505 -16.67 10.76 14.06
CA ARG A 505 -16.11 11.59 12.97
C ARG A 505 -14.86 12.34 13.41
N ASP A 506 -13.95 11.59 14.02
CA ASP A 506 -12.72 12.08 14.62
C ASP A 506 -12.91 13.02 15.83
N GLY A 507 -14.14 13.09 16.35
CA GLY A 507 -14.53 13.90 17.49
C GLY A 507 -14.24 13.25 18.85
N ARG A 508 -13.90 11.95 18.89
CA ARG A 508 -13.79 11.19 20.15
C ARG A 508 -12.79 11.79 21.13
N LEU A 509 -11.62 12.19 20.64
CA LEU A 509 -10.60 12.86 21.45
C LEU A 509 -11.14 14.14 22.09
N LYS A 510 -11.82 14.97 21.29
CA LYS A 510 -12.38 16.26 21.74
C LYS A 510 -13.50 16.07 22.75
N ARG A 511 -14.38 15.08 22.55
CA ARG A 511 -15.43 14.73 23.53
C ARG A 511 -14.79 14.28 24.85
N VAL A 512 -13.90 13.29 24.80
CA VAL A 512 -13.24 12.74 26.00
C VAL A 512 -12.52 13.84 26.77
N ARG A 513 -11.73 14.68 26.08
CA ARG A 513 -11.06 15.82 26.69
C ARG A 513 -12.04 16.80 27.35
N THR A 514 -13.14 17.12 26.67
CA THR A 514 -14.16 18.05 27.19
C THR A 514 -14.85 17.49 28.43
N ASP A 515 -15.19 16.20 28.42
CA ASP A 515 -15.84 15.52 29.55
C ASP A 515 -14.91 15.45 30.77
N ILE A 516 -13.65 15.05 30.58
CA ILE A 516 -12.64 15.07 31.64
C ILE A 516 -12.46 16.50 32.18
N ALA A 517 -12.27 17.50 31.32
CA ALA A 517 -12.06 18.89 31.75
C ALA A 517 -13.27 19.47 32.49
N ARG A 518 -14.49 19.08 32.13
CA ARG A 518 -15.71 19.45 32.85
C ARG A 518 -15.72 18.83 34.25
N ARG A 519 -15.50 17.52 34.36
CA ARG A 519 -15.49 16.80 35.65
C ARG A 519 -14.39 17.27 36.60
N ILE A 520 -13.22 17.57 36.07
CA ILE A 520 -12.12 18.14 36.87
C ILE A 520 -12.53 19.49 37.46
N ARG A 521 -13.17 20.36 36.68
CA ARG A 521 -13.68 21.64 37.21
C ARG A 521 -14.73 21.43 38.29
N GLU A 522 -15.71 20.56 38.04
CA GLU A 522 -16.75 20.20 39.02
C GLU A 522 -16.18 19.65 40.32
N GLU A 523 -15.05 18.93 40.28
CA GLU A 523 -14.40 18.40 41.47
C GLU A 523 -13.53 19.44 42.20
N LEU A 524 -12.89 20.35 41.46
CA LEU A 524 -12.06 21.42 42.05
C LEU A 524 -12.87 22.58 42.63
N ASP A 525 -14.12 22.74 42.20
CA ASP A 525 -15.04 23.76 42.72
C ASP A 525 -15.77 23.32 44.02
N LYS A 526 -15.66 22.03 44.41
CA LYS A 526 -16.18 21.48 45.69
C LYS A 526 -15.20 21.70 46.83
#